data_AF-A0A257JPC3-F1
#
_entry.id   AF-A0A257JPC3-F1
#
_cell.length_a   1.000
_cell.length_b   1.000
_cell.length_c   1.000
_cell.angle_alpha   90.00
_cell.angle_beta   90.00
_cell.angle_gamma   90.00
#
_symmetry.space_group_name_H-M   'P 1'
#
loop_
_entity.id
_entity.type
_entity.pdbx_description
1 polymer ?
#
loop_
_entity_poly.entity_id
_entity_poly.type
_entity_poly.pdbx_seq_one_letter_code
_entity_poly.pdbx_strand_id
1 'polypeptide(L)'
;MVERIADPLMHLVRNGLDHGLETPDDRLAAGKPAQGRLTLSACHESGGILIRIQDDGRGINRAKVLARAWERGIVERGVTPPDDDILRLIFEPGFSTAETITNLSGRGVGMDVVRRNIEALRGTVTLRSMEGAGSTIEIRLPLTLAIIDGFLVGVGSSKFIFPLESVVEVIESRHDALQMDSRGRTVTELRGRVLPVVTLRTLYALDSTPPPRVSVVVIRSGSRQFGVVVDALLGQHQTVIKPLSRMFRSLRGISGSSILGSGEVALIFDVTSLSQLAAGQPGTHPVRPLDSVPPVTP
;
A
#
# COMPACT_ATOMS: atom_id res chain seq x y z
N MET A 1 2.80 -9.38 -3.98
CA MET A 1 2.44 -9.60 -2.56
C MET A 1 3.63 -10.20 -1.80
N VAL A 2 4.20 -11.33 -2.25
CA VAL A 2 5.40 -11.96 -1.63
C VAL A 2 6.60 -11.01 -1.53
N GLU A 3 6.93 -10.25 -2.58
CA GLU A 3 8.05 -9.29 -2.52
C GLU A 3 7.84 -8.15 -1.51
N ARG A 4 6.59 -7.74 -1.27
CA ARG A 4 6.28 -6.61 -0.37
C ARG A 4 6.32 -6.99 1.11
N ILE A 5 6.22 -8.28 1.42
CA ILE A 5 6.30 -8.79 2.80
C ILE A 5 7.70 -9.29 3.16
N ALA A 6 8.53 -9.62 2.17
CA ALA A 6 9.89 -10.08 2.39
C ALA A 6 10.73 -9.06 3.19
N ASP A 7 10.72 -7.78 2.79
CA ASP A 7 11.52 -6.75 3.47
C ASP A 7 11.07 -6.53 4.93
N PRO A 8 9.76 -6.38 5.25
CA PRO A 8 9.30 -6.34 6.63
C PRO A 8 9.69 -7.56 7.47
N LEU A 9 9.54 -8.76 6.92
CA LEU A 9 9.88 -10.00 7.65
C LEU A 9 11.38 -10.09 7.91
N MET A 10 12.21 -9.80 6.92
CA MET A 10 13.67 -9.78 7.07
C MET A 10 14.11 -8.78 8.13
N HIS A 11 13.49 -7.61 8.18
CA HIS A 11 13.79 -6.60 9.18
C HIS A 11 13.38 -7.06 10.60
N LEU A 12 12.22 -7.68 10.76
CA LEU A 12 11.78 -8.24 12.05
C LEU A 12 12.68 -9.38 12.54
N VAL A 13 13.06 -10.29 11.63
CA VAL A 13 14.00 -11.38 11.95
C VAL A 13 15.35 -10.81 12.36
N ARG A 14 15.87 -9.83 11.62
CA ARG A 14 17.13 -9.16 11.97
C ARG A 14 17.05 -8.49 13.34
N ASN A 15 15.97 -7.77 13.65
CA ASN A 15 15.80 -7.17 14.98
C ASN A 15 15.79 -8.22 16.10
N GLY A 16 15.17 -9.38 15.86
CA GLY A 16 15.21 -10.50 16.80
C GLY A 16 16.63 -11.03 17.01
N LEU A 17 17.44 -11.13 15.96
CA LEU A 17 18.84 -11.59 16.05
C LEU A 17 19.78 -10.54 16.67
N ASP A 18 19.72 -9.29 16.22
CA ASP A 18 20.66 -8.22 16.59
C ASP A 18 20.36 -7.63 17.98
N HIS A 19 19.09 -7.60 18.37
CA HIS A 19 18.64 -6.92 19.60
C HIS A 19 17.85 -7.82 20.54
N GLY A 20 17.12 -8.81 20.00
CA GLY A 20 16.32 -9.74 20.80
C GLY A 20 17.20 -10.72 21.60
N LEU A 21 18.10 -11.43 20.92
CA LEU A 21 18.96 -12.42 21.55
C LEU A 21 20.10 -11.79 22.38
N GLU A 22 20.44 -12.43 23.49
CA GLU A 22 21.59 -12.07 24.32
C GLU A 22 22.87 -12.79 23.84
N THR A 23 24.02 -12.31 24.31
CA THR A 23 25.29 -13.03 24.08
C THR A 23 25.28 -14.37 24.81
N PRO A 24 26.06 -15.38 24.38
CA PRO A 24 26.11 -16.67 25.06
C PRO A 24 26.41 -16.56 26.57
N ASP A 25 27.30 -15.65 26.96
CA ASP A 25 27.67 -15.42 28.36
C ASP A 25 26.49 -14.83 29.16
N ASP A 26 25.81 -13.81 28.62
CA ASP A 26 24.61 -13.24 29.24
C ASP A 26 23.49 -14.27 29.38
N ARG A 27 23.33 -15.16 28.39
CA ARG A 27 22.31 -16.23 28.43
C ARG A 27 22.59 -17.23 29.53
N LEU A 28 23.84 -17.68 29.66
CA LEU A 28 24.25 -18.60 30.73
C LEU A 28 24.06 -17.94 32.10
N ALA A 29 24.41 -16.66 32.25
CA ALA A 29 24.19 -15.90 33.48
C ALA A 29 22.70 -15.78 33.84
N ALA A 30 21.82 -15.70 32.84
CA ALA A 30 20.37 -15.70 33.01
C ALA A 30 19.74 -17.10 33.16
N GLY A 31 20.55 -18.17 33.20
CA GLY A 31 20.07 -19.55 33.35
C GLY A 31 19.46 -20.15 32.06
N LYS A 32 19.75 -19.57 30.90
CA LYS A 32 19.23 -19.98 29.58
C LYS A 32 20.28 -20.78 28.80
N PRO A 33 19.88 -21.61 27.82
CA PRO A 33 20.83 -22.27 26.94
C PRO A 33 21.71 -21.26 26.20
N ALA A 34 23.01 -21.56 26.05
CA ALA A 34 23.95 -20.71 25.34
C ALA A 34 23.53 -20.44 23.88
N GLN A 35 22.85 -21.40 23.24
CA GLN A 35 22.25 -21.22 21.91
C GLN A 35 20.87 -20.55 22.04
N GLY A 36 20.72 -19.38 21.42
CA GLY A 36 19.42 -18.72 21.24
C GLY A 36 18.58 -19.35 20.13
N ARG A 37 17.26 -19.21 20.22
CA ARG A 37 16.30 -19.73 19.24
C ARG A 37 15.38 -18.62 18.75
N LEU A 38 15.39 -18.43 17.43
CA LEU A 38 14.38 -17.65 16.72
C LEU A 38 13.58 -18.58 15.80
N THR A 39 12.26 -18.55 15.93
CA THR A 39 11.33 -19.39 15.16
C THR A 39 10.45 -18.50 14.28
N LEU A 40 10.53 -18.71 12.98
CA LEU A 40 9.57 -18.18 12.01
C LEU A 40 8.60 -19.29 11.63
N SER A 41 7.31 -19.05 11.80
CA SER A 41 6.24 -19.99 11.45
C SER A 41 5.13 -19.27 10.72
N ALA A 42 4.43 -19.98 9.85
CA ALA A 42 3.24 -19.49 9.17
C ALA A 42 2.18 -20.57 9.17
N CYS A 43 0.94 -20.22 9.50
CA CYS A 43 -0.21 -21.11 9.44
C CYS A 43 -1.42 -20.38 8.87
N HIS A 44 -2.40 -21.14 8.38
CA HIS A 44 -3.68 -20.59 7.97
C HIS A 44 -4.60 -20.54 9.21
N GLU A 45 -5.17 -19.38 9.50
CA GLU A 45 -6.07 -19.14 10.63
C GLU A 45 -7.21 -18.22 10.18
N SER A 46 -8.47 -18.64 10.39
CA SER A 46 -9.67 -17.79 10.24
C SER A 46 -9.75 -16.96 8.95
N GLY A 47 -9.52 -17.57 7.78
CA GLY A 47 -9.57 -16.86 6.48
C GLY A 47 -8.35 -15.97 6.20
N GLY A 48 -7.28 -16.12 6.98
CA GLY A 48 -6.01 -15.42 6.88
C GLY A 48 -4.80 -16.34 6.90
N ILE A 49 -3.62 -15.74 6.72
CA ILE A 49 -2.32 -16.30 7.08
C ILE A 49 -1.89 -15.61 8.36
N LEU A 50 -1.60 -16.40 9.39
CA LEU A 50 -0.90 -15.96 10.59
C LEU A 50 0.58 -16.29 10.43
N ILE A 51 1.43 -15.27 10.40
CA ILE A 51 2.88 -15.40 10.44
C ILE A 51 3.33 -15.04 11.86
N ARG A 52 4.09 -15.91 12.51
CA ARG A 52 4.62 -15.71 13.86
C ARG A 52 6.14 -15.76 13.85
N ILE A 53 6.76 -14.71 14.38
CA ILE A 53 8.20 -14.63 14.66
C ILE A 53 8.35 -14.64 16.17
N GLN A 54 9.03 -15.64 16.71
CA GLN A 54 9.23 -15.80 18.14
C GLN A 54 10.71 -15.98 18.45
N ASP A 55 11.23 -15.19 19.38
CA ASP A 55 12.56 -15.37 19.97
C ASP A 55 12.44 -15.78 21.43
N ASP A 56 13.47 -16.46 21.94
CA ASP A 56 13.65 -16.76 23.36
C ASP A 56 14.70 -15.83 23.99
N GLY A 57 14.79 -14.59 23.50
CA GLY A 57 15.79 -13.60 23.89
C GLY A 57 15.46 -12.88 25.21
N ARG A 58 16.03 -11.69 25.39
CA ARG A 58 15.85 -10.89 26.62
C ARG A 58 14.46 -10.28 26.75
N GLY A 59 13.63 -10.38 25.72
CA GLY A 59 12.37 -9.64 25.63
C GLY A 59 12.59 -8.14 25.53
N ILE A 60 11.52 -7.37 25.73
CA ILE A 60 11.52 -5.92 25.59
C ILE A 60 11.33 -5.29 26.95
N ASN A 61 12.29 -4.45 27.34
CA ASN A 61 12.22 -3.69 28.58
C ASN A 61 11.22 -2.52 28.42
N ARG A 62 10.05 -2.66 29.04
CA ARG A 62 8.96 -1.66 28.97
C ARG A 62 9.37 -0.28 29.51
N ALA A 63 10.16 -0.25 30.58
CA ALA A 63 10.63 1.00 31.18
C ALA A 63 11.53 1.80 30.22
N LYS A 64 12.43 1.11 29.49
CA LYS A 64 13.26 1.73 28.45
C LYS A 64 12.43 2.24 27.27
N VAL A 65 11.40 1.50 26.88
CA VAL A 65 10.47 1.93 25.81
C VAL A 65 9.73 3.19 26.21
N LEU A 66 9.18 3.23 27.43
CA LEU A 66 8.46 4.39 27.95
C LEU A 66 9.36 5.62 28.12
N ALA A 67 10.56 5.44 28.67
CA ALA A 67 11.53 6.53 28.81
C ALA A 67 11.87 7.16 27.46
N ARG A 68 12.14 6.32 26.43
CA ARG A 68 12.37 6.79 25.06
C ARG A 68 11.14 7.48 24.45
N ALA A 69 9.94 6.99 24.74
CA ALA A 69 8.71 7.61 24.25
C ALA A 69 8.50 9.02 24.84
N TRP A 70 8.84 9.22 26.11
CA TRP A 70 8.83 10.55 26.75
C TRP A 70 9.90 11.48 26.17
N GLU A 71 11.13 11.00 26.00
CA GLU A 71 12.23 11.79 25.43
C GLU A 71 11.92 12.28 24.01
N ARG A 72 11.17 11.48 23.24
CA ARG A 72 10.78 11.79 21.87
C ARG A 72 9.45 12.52 21.74
N GLY A 73 8.77 12.80 22.86
CA GLY A 73 7.47 13.48 22.87
C GLY A 73 6.35 12.67 22.21
N ILE A 74 6.48 11.34 22.10
CA ILE A 74 5.43 10.44 21.60
C ILE A 74 4.32 10.30 22.66
N VAL A 75 4.71 10.31 23.94
CA VAL A 75 3.82 10.32 25.09
C VAL A 75 4.20 11.51 25.97
N GLU A 76 3.20 12.16 26.57
CA GLU A 76 3.44 13.25 27.53
C GLU A 76 4.27 12.75 28.73
N ARG A 77 5.24 13.55 29.14
CA ARG A 77 6.20 13.16 30.18
C ARG A 77 5.49 12.93 31.51
N GLY A 78 5.69 11.75 32.10
CA GLY A 78 5.06 11.34 33.35
C GLY A 78 3.70 10.64 33.18
N VAL A 79 3.16 10.57 31.96
CA VAL A 79 2.00 9.73 31.65
C VAL A 79 2.48 8.30 31.36
N THR A 80 1.90 7.33 32.06
CA THR A 80 2.20 5.90 31.90
C THR A 80 0.98 5.19 31.30
N PRO A 81 1.03 4.77 30.03
CA PRO A 81 -0.02 3.96 29.42
C PRO A 81 -0.12 2.57 30.08
N PRO A 82 -1.23 1.83 29.86
CA PRO A 82 -1.31 0.42 30.22
C PRO A 82 -0.17 -0.40 29.59
N ASP A 83 0.28 -1.46 30.27
CA ASP A 83 1.43 -2.28 29.86
C ASP A 83 1.36 -2.80 28.42
N ASP A 84 0.15 -3.12 27.94
CA ASP A 84 -0.10 -3.58 26.57
C ASP A 84 0.08 -2.47 25.53
N ASP A 85 -0.17 -1.22 25.90
CA ASP A 85 -0.02 -0.06 25.02
C ASP A 85 1.43 0.43 24.97
N ILE A 86 2.22 0.22 26.03
CA ILE A 86 3.65 0.59 26.03
C ILE A 86 4.40 -0.10 24.89
N LEU A 87 4.14 -1.38 24.64
CA LEU A 87 4.79 -2.11 23.54
C LEU A 87 4.34 -1.62 22.16
N ARG A 88 3.13 -1.07 22.04
CA ARG A 88 2.62 -0.52 20.78
C ARG A 88 3.36 0.75 20.37
N LEU A 89 3.91 1.50 21.33
CA LEU A 89 4.70 2.71 21.08
C LEU A 89 5.92 2.46 20.18
N ILE A 90 6.43 1.23 20.15
CA ILE A 90 7.56 0.84 19.30
C ILE A 90 7.27 1.03 17.81
N PHE A 91 6.00 0.91 17.42
CA PHE A 91 5.56 1.09 16.04
C PHE A 91 5.16 2.54 15.72
N GLU A 92 5.24 3.47 16.67
CA GLU A 92 4.88 4.86 16.42
C GLU A 92 5.95 5.56 15.57
N PRO A 93 5.54 6.46 14.65
CA PRO A 93 6.47 7.22 13.83
C PRO A 93 7.50 7.95 14.70
N GLY A 94 8.78 7.83 14.34
CA GLY A 94 9.85 8.48 15.07
C GLY A 94 10.29 7.78 16.35
N PHE A 95 9.72 6.64 16.75
CA PHE A 95 10.25 5.83 17.85
C PHE A 95 11.61 5.20 17.49
N SER A 96 11.66 4.58 16.32
CA SER A 96 12.80 3.78 15.86
C SER A 96 13.66 4.53 14.85
N THR A 97 14.23 5.68 15.24
CA THR A 97 15.28 6.31 14.42
C THR A 97 16.60 5.58 14.66
N ALA A 98 16.81 4.46 13.99
CA ALA A 98 18.12 3.81 14.03
C ALA A 98 19.17 4.72 13.37
N GLU A 99 20.25 4.99 14.10
CA GLU A 99 21.47 5.69 13.66
C GLU A 99 22.31 4.85 12.67
N THR A 100 21.87 3.65 12.30
CA THR A 100 22.59 2.75 11.40
C THR A 100 21.87 2.64 10.05
N ILE A 101 22.32 3.45 9.10
CA ILE A 101 22.02 3.30 7.67
C ILE A 101 22.68 2.01 7.19
N THR A 102 21.97 0.87 7.19
CA THR A 102 22.49 -0.34 6.55
C THR A 102 22.29 -0.29 5.04
N ASN A 103 23.39 -0.49 4.30
CA ASN A 103 23.63 -0.26 2.86
C ASN A 103 22.81 -1.08 1.84
N LEU A 104 21.50 -1.33 2.04
CA LEU A 104 20.72 -2.06 1.01
C LEU A 104 19.44 -1.40 0.48
N SER A 105 19.02 -0.21 0.94
CA SER A 105 17.87 0.50 0.30
C SER A 105 17.74 2.00 0.60
N GLY A 106 18.73 2.64 1.22
CA GLY A 106 18.77 4.11 1.37
C GLY A 106 17.64 4.74 2.22
N ARG A 107 16.89 3.94 3.00
CA ARG A 107 15.92 4.42 3.98
C ARG A 107 16.12 3.64 5.27
N GLY A 108 16.32 4.33 6.39
CA GLY A 108 16.28 3.69 7.70
C GLY A 108 14.92 2.99 7.85
N VAL A 109 14.94 1.68 8.06
CA VAL A 109 13.71 0.90 8.24
C VAL A 109 13.44 0.87 9.74
N GLY A 110 12.47 1.67 10.18
CA GLY A 110 11.93 1.62 11.53
C GLY A 110 10.75 0.64 11.62
N MET A 111 10.33 0.35 12.85
CA MET A 111 9.15 -0.48 13.11
C MET A 111 7.84 0.16 12.60
N ASP A 112 7.80 1.48 12.50
CA ASP A 112 6.72 2.24 11.87
C ASP A 112 6.57 1.91 10.36
N VAL A 113 7.70 1.77 9.65
CA VAL A 113 7.71 1.36 8.24
C VAL A 113 7.19 -0.08 8.08
N VAL A 114 7.58 -0.97 9.00
CA VAL A 114 7.06 -2.35 9.01
C VAL A 114 5.55 -2.37 9.22
N ARG A 115 5.03 -1.66 10.22
CA ARG A 115 3.58 -1.57 10.48
C ARG A 115 2.85 -1.06 9.24
N ARG A 116 3.29 0.07 8.67
CA ARG A 116 2.66 0.67 7.48
C ARG A 116 2.67 -0.28 6.27
N ASN A 117 3.76 -1.03 6.06
CA ASN A 117 3.84 -2.00 4.98
C ASN A 117 2.85 -3.17 5.16
N ILE A 118 2.66 -3.65 6.39
CA ILE A 118 1.71 -4.70 6.73
C ILE A 118 0.26 -4.19 6.57
N GLU A 119 -0.04 -2.98 7.06
CA GLU A 119 -1.36 -2.34 6.91
C GLU A 119 -1.71 -2.09 5.44
N ALA A 120 -0.74 -1.72 4.60
CA ALA A 120 -0.94 -1.55 3.15
C ALA A 120 -1.31 -2.87 2.44
N LEU A 121 -1.09 -4.02 3.08
CA LEU A 121 -1.55 -5.34 2.63
C LEU A 121 -2.88 -5.74 3.30
N ARG A 122 -3.58 -4.79 3.93
CA ARG A 122 -4.77 -5.01 4.78
C ARG A 122 -4.51 -6.02 5.90
N GLY A 123 -3.25 -6.11 6.34
CA GLY A 123 -2.83 -6.95 7.44
C GLY A 123 -2.82 -6.20 8.77
N THR A 124 -2.59 -6.94 9.84
CA THR A 124 -2.34 -6.39 11.18
C THR A 124 -1.06 -6.98 11.76
N VAL A 125 -0.40 -6.21 12.63
CA VAL A 125 0.78 -6.66 13.37
C VAL A 125 0.55 -6.46 14.87
N THR A 126 0.90 -7.46 15.66
CA THR A 126 0.84 -7.41 17.12
C THR A 126 2.16 -7.90 17.70
N LEU A 127 2.57 -7.31 18.82
CA LEU A 127 3.80 -7.63 19.52
C LEU A 127 3.44 -7.97 20.96
N ARG A 128 3.91 -9.13 21.41
CA ARG A 128 3.87 -9.57 22.80
C ARG A 128 5.30 -9.81 23.24
N SER A 129 5.66 -9.38 24.43
CA SER A 129 7.01 -9.59 24.95
C SER A 129 6.99 -9.67 26.47
N MET A 130 7.85 -10.52 27.01
CA MET A 130 8.08 -10.66 28.43
C MET A 130 9.58 -10.61 28.68
N GLU A 131 10.00 -9.70 29.56
CA GLU A 131 11.40 -9.50 29.89
C GLU A 131 12.01 -10.80 30.46
N GLY A 132 13.18 -11.18 29.94
CA GLY A 132 13.86 -12.44 30.22
C GLY A 132 13.35 -13.67 29.44
N ALA A 133 12.12 -13.64 28.92
CA ALA A 133 11.47 -14.80 28.28
C ALA A 133 11.37 -14.72 26.74
N GLY A 134 11.64 -13.54 26.17
CA GLY A 134 11.66 -13.32 24.72
C GLY A 134 10.45 -12.55 24.20
N SER A 135 10.31 -12.51 22.88
CA SER A 135 9.24 -11.78 22.20
C SER A 135 8.55 -12.61 21.13
N THR A 136 7.27 -12.31 20.90
CA THR A 136 6.44 -12.90 19.86
C THR A 136 5.79 -11.78 19.06
N ILE A 137 6.07 -11.77 17.76
CA ILE A 137 5.45 -10.88 16.79
C ILE A 137 4.50 -11.72 15.93
N GLU A 138 3.24 -11.32 15.88
CA GLU A 138 2.22 -11.95 15.06
C GLU A 138 1.75 -10.99 13.97
N ILE A 139 1.81 -11.44 12.73
CA ILE A 139 1.32 -10.74 11.56
C ILE A 139 0.14 -11.53 11.00
N ARG A 140 -1.02 -10.91 10.93
CA ARG A 140 -2.21 -11.50 10.29
C ARG A 140 -2.43 -10.85 8.94
N LEU A 141 -2.44 -11.65 7.89
CA LEU A 141 -2.70 -11.21 6.52
C LEU A 141 -3.97 -11.91 6.02
N PRO A 142 -4.85 -11.23 5.27
CA PRO A 142 -5.96 -11.92 4.61
C PRO A 142 -5.45 -13.00 3.65
N LEU A 143 -6.07 -14.19 3.66
CA LEU A 143 -5.72 -15.32 2.77
C LEU A 143 -6.23 -15.09 1.35
N THR A 144 -7.18 -14.17 1.19
CA THR A 144 -7.95 -14.01 -0.03
C THR A 144 -7.52 -12.81 -0.86
N LEU A 145 -7.65 -13.02 -2.16
CA LEU A 145 -8.03 -12.02 -3.14
C LEU A 145 -8.98 -10.98 -2.52
N ALA A 146 -8.53 -9.73 -2.37
CA ALA A 146 -9.34 -8.69 -1.77
C ALA A 146 -10.61 -8.47 -2.60
N ILE A 147 -11.79 -8.67 -2.02
CA ILE A 147 -13.04 -8.23 -2.64
C ILE A 147 -13.17 -6.73 -2.38
N ILE A 148 -13.56 -5.99 -3.40
CA ILE A 148 -13.90 -4.57 -3.29
C ILE A 148 -15.25 -4.30 -3.96
N ASP A 149 -15.96 -3.33 -3.41
CA ASP A 149 -17.05 -2.68 -4.13
C ASP A 149 -16.45 -1.70 -5.12
N GLY A 150 -16.70 -1.97 -6.40
CA GLY A 150 -16.21 -1.21 -7.52
C GLY A 150 -17.31 -0.40 -8.20
N PHE A 151 -16.96 0.74 -8.76
CA PHE A 151 -17.77 1.44 -9.74
C PHE A 151 -17.21 1.14 -11.14
N LEU A 152 -17.93 0.31 -11.89
CA LEU A 152 -17.53 -0.18 -13.21
C LEU A 152 -17.88 0.86 -14.28
N VAL A 153 -16.90 1.16 -15.12
CA VAL A 153 -17.00 2.14 -16.20
C VAL A 153 -16.40 1.58 -17.50
N GLY A 154 -16.80 2.16 -18.63
CA GLY A 154 -16.28 1.80 -19.96
C GLY A 154 -15.61 2.97 -20.68
N VAL A 155 -14.53 2.68 -21.40
CA VAL A 155 -13.92 3.58 -22.39
C VAL A 155 -13.58 2.75 -23.63
N GLY A 156 -14.25 3.03 -24.75
CA GLY A 156 -14.25 2.16 -25.92
C GLY A 156 -14.72 0.75 -25.55
N SER A 157 -13.93 -0.26 -25.93
CA SER A 157 -14.14 -1.67 -25.54
C SER A 157 -13.55 -2.02 -24.17
N SER A 158 -12.77 -1.12 -23.56
CA SER A 158 -12.07 -1.41 -22.31
C SER A 158 -12.94 -1.13 -21.08
N LYS A 159 -12.80 -1.98 -20.07
CA LYS A 159 -13.53 -1.90 -18.79
C LYS A 159 -12.58 -1.51 -17.67
N PHE A 160 -13.00 -0.57 -16.83
CA PHE A 160 -12.23 -0.13 -15.68
C PHE A 160 -13.09 -0.03 -14.43
N ILE A 161 -12.45 -0.15 -13.27
CA ILE A 161 -13.12 -0.15 -11.97
C ILE A 161 -12.45 0.88 -11.07
N PHE A 162 -13.24 1.81 -10.53
CA PHE A 162 -12.84 2.63 -9.39
C PHE A 162 -13.28 1.96 -8.09
N PRO A 163 -12.48 2.00 -7.00
CA PRO A 163 -13.01 1.70 -5.67
C PRO A 163 -14.21 2.62 -5.38
N LEU A 164 -15.37 2.06 -5.03
CA LEU A 164 -16.61 2.82 -4.88
C LEU A 164 -16.47 3.92 -3.81
N GLU A 165 -15.73 3.65 -2.74
CA GLU A 165 -15.40 4.60 -1.66
C GLU A 165 -14.67 5.87 -2.13
N SER A 166 -13.99 5.80 -3.28
CA SER A 166 -13.28 6.93 -3.87
C SER A 166 -14.16 7.81 -4.77
N VAL A 167 -15.31 7.29 -5.21
CA VAL A 167 -16.24 7.98 -6.10
C VAL A 167 -17.09 8.94 -5.28
N VAL A 168 -17.03 10.23 -5.61
CA VAL A 168 -17.79 11.29 -4.92
C VAL A 168 -19.12 11.52 -5.60
N GLU A 169 -19.08 11.77 -6.90
CA GLU A 169 -20.25 12.01 -7.74
C GLU A 169 -19.89 11.74 -9.20
N VAL A 170 -20.91 11.64 -10.05
CA VAL A 170 -20.75 11.53 -11.49
C VAL A 170 -21.51 12.67 -12.14
N ILE A 171 -20.84 13.38 -13.04
CA ILE A 171 -21.44 14.47 -13.81
C ILE A 171 -21.48 14.10 -15.29
N GLU A 172 -22.58 14.43 -15.95
CA GLU A 172 -22.65 14.37 -17.41
C GLU A 172 -21.87 15.55 -18.00
N SER A 173 -21.12 15.28 -19.07
CA SER A 173 -20.38 16.29 -19.82
C SER A 173 -20.46 16.00 -21.31
N ARG A 174 -19.98 16.94 -22.10
CA ARG A 174 -19.66 16.72 -23.50
C ARG A 174 -18.15 16.67 -23.68
N HIS A 175 -17.70 15.96 -24.70
CA HIS A 175 -16.27 15.84 -24.96
C HIS A 175 -15.65 17.20 -25.35
N ASP A 176 -16.39 18.01 -26.11
CA ASP A 176 -16.01 19.36 -26.56
C ASP A 176 -16.03 20.44 -25.46
N ALA A 177 -16.73 20.18 -24.35
CA ALA A 177 -16.80 21.09 -23.21
C ALA A 177 -15.56 21.05 -22.31
N LEU A 178 -14.65 20.09 -22.52
CA LEU A 178 -13.41 19.97 -21.76
C LEU A 178 -12.42 21.04 -22.22
N GLN A 179 -11.97 21.87 -21.28
CA GLN A 179 -11.04 22.96 -21.57
C GLN A 179 -9.62 22.56 -21.19
N MET A 180 -8.63 23.27 -21.76
CA MET A 180 -7.24 23.18 -21.32
C MET A 180 -6.89 24.43 -20.51
N ASP A 181 -6.26 24.24 -19.36
CA ASP A 181 -5.73 25.35 -18.58
C ASP A 181 -4.42 25.90 -19.18
N SER A 182 -3.90 26.98 -18.60
CA SER A 182 -2.64 27.61 -19.02
C SER A 182 -1.40 26.72 -18.91
N ARG A 183 -1.51 25.55 -18.27
CA ARG A 183 -0.45 24.53 -18.14
C ARG A 183 -0.68 23.34 -19.06
N GLY A 184 -1.67 23.42 -19.96
CA GLY A 184 -2.02 22.37 -20.90
C GLY A 184 -2.74 21.17 -20.27
N ARG A 185 -3.31 21.33 -19.07
CA ARG A 185 -4.06 20.26 -18.40
C ARG A 185 -5.53 20.33 -18.75
N THR A 186 -6.16 19.19 -19.00
CA THR A 186 -7.61 19.13 -19.18
C THR A 186 -8.31 19.45 -17.87
N VAL A 187 -9.26 20.39 -17.91
CA VAL A 187 -10.04 20.85 -16.78
C VAL A 187 -11.52 20.94 -17.14
N THR A 188 -12.38 20.85 -16.14
CA THR A 188 -13.82 21.13 -16.24
C THR A 188 -14.26 21.97 -15.06
N GLU A 189 -15.40 22.66 -15.19
CA GLU A 189 -16.00 23.40 -14.08
C GLU A 189 -16.96 22.50 -13.30
N LEU A 190 -16.76 22.42 -11.98
CA LEU A 190 -17.67 21.77 -11.05
C LEU A 190 -18.12 22.79 -10.00
N ARG A 191 -19.36 23.29 -10.14
CA ARG A 191 -20.00 24.23 -9.21
C ARG A 191 -19.14 25.48 -8.93
N GLY A 192 -18.64 26.15 -9.98
CA GLY A 192 -17.79 27.33 -9.86
C GLY A 192 -16.33 27.06 -9.51
N ARG A 193 -15.91 25.78 -9.37
CA ARG A 193 -14.52 25.40 -9.09
C ARG A 193 -13.91 24.68 -10.28
N VAL A 194 -12.65 24.99 -10.59
CA VAL A 194 -11.89 24.28 -11.61
C VAL A 194 -11.49 22.90 -11.09
N LEU A 195 -11.96 21.86 -11.77
CA LEU A 195 -11.65 20.46 -11.48
C LEU A 195 -10.65 19.94 -12.53
N PRO A 196 -9.45 19.48 -12.14
CA PRO A 196 -8.53 18.83 -13.07
C PRO A 196 -9.09 17.47 -13.50
N VAL A 197 -8.95 17.13 -14.78
CA VAL A 197 -9.55 15.94 -15.38
C VAL A 197 -8.50 15.10 -16.09
N VAL A 198 -8.58 13.79 -15.92
CA VAL A 198 -7.78 12.80 -16.66
C VAL A 198 -8.65 12.14 -17.72
N THR A 199 -8.17 12.14 -18.96
CA THR A 199 -8.81 11.41 -20.05
C THR A 199 -8.13 10.05 -20.21
N LEU A 200 -8.84 8.96 -19.87
CA LEU A 200 -8.29 7.60 -19.93
C LEU A 200 -7.87 7.20 -21.34
N ARG A 201 -8.62 7.66 -22.35
CA ARG A 201 -8.32 7.45 -23.76
C ARG A 201 -6.91 7.95 -24.13
N THR A 202 -6.57 9.16 -23.71
CA THR A 202 -5.24 9.75 -23.93
C THR A 202 -4.18 9.07 -23.06
N LEU A 203 -4.50 8.78 -21.79
CA LEU A 203 -3.56 8.18 -20.84
C LEU A 203 -3.08 6.80 -21.28
N TYR A 204 -3.97 5.96 -21.83
CA TYR A 204 -3.66 4.60 -22.24
C TYR A 204 -3.59 4.41 -23.76
N ALA A 205 -3.56 5.51 -24.53
CA ALA A 205 -3.55 5.49 -25.99
C ALA A 205 -4.60 4.52 -26.56
N LEU A 206 -5.85 4.62 -26.08
CA LEU A 206 -6.92 3.72 -26.50
C LEU A 206 -7.39 4.09 -27.90
N ASP A 207 -7.29 3.15 -28.83
CA ASP A 207 -7.78 3.27 -30.21
C ASP A 207 -9.30 3.20 -30.26
N SER A 208 -9.96 4.31 -29.96
CA SER A 208 -11.40 4.48 -30.19
C SER A 208 -11.77 5.96 -30.27
N THR A 209 -12.84 6.26 -31.01
CA THR A 209 -13.36 7.62 -31.13
C THR A 209 -14.17 7.99 -29.89
N PRO A 210 -13.95 9.16 -29.27
CA PRO A 210 -14.74 9.60 -28.13
C PRO A 210 -16.21 9.83 -28.55
N PRO A 211 -17.19 9.37 -27.75
CA PRO A 211 -18.59 9.67 -28.00
C PRO A 211 -18.90 11.17 -27.77
N PRO A 212 -19.98 11.71 -28.37
CA PRO A 212 -20.36 13.11 -28.18
C PRO A 212 -20.69 13.47 -26.72
N ARG A 213 -21.28 12.51 -26.00
CA ARG A 213 -21.60 12.61 -24.57
C ARG A 213 -20.66 11.70 -23.80
N VAL A 214 -20.08 12.23 -22.74
CA VAL A 214 -19.17 11.53 -21.84
C VAL A 214 -19.60 11.80 -20.40
N SER A 215 -19.17 10.96 -19.47
CA SER A 215 -19.34 11.23 -18.04
C SER A 215 -18.00 11.55 -17.42
N VAL A 216 -17.99 12.43 -16.43
CA VAL A 216 -16.82 12.67 -15.59
C VAL A 216 -17.11 12.08 -14.22
N VAL A 217 -16.35 11.06 -13.86
CA VAL A 217 -16.40 10.47 -12.52
C VAL A 217 -15.51 11.31 -11.62
N VAL A 218 -16.09 11.95 -10.61
CA VAL A 218 -15.36 12.77 -9.64
C VAL A 218 -14.81 11.85 -8.56
N ILE A 219 -13.48 11.78 -8.46
CA ILE A 219 -12.75 10.90 -7.56
C ILE A 219 -12.07 11.73 -6.47
N ARG A 220 -12.11 11.23 -5.22
CA ARG A 220 -11.38 11.78 -4.09
C ARG A 220 -10.14 10.95 -3.79
N SER A 221 -8.99 11.63 -3.65
CA SER A 221 -7.73 11.07 -3.17
C SER A 221 -7.20 11.96 -2.03
N GLY A 222 -7.33 11.50 -0.79
CA GLY A 222 -7.03 12.31 0.39
C GLY A 222 -7.88 13.59 0.42
N SER A 223 -7.23 14.75 0.50
CA SER A 223 -7.88 16.07 0.48
C SER A 223 -8.15 16.63 -0.92
N ARG A 224 -7.72 15.92 -1.99
CA ARG A 224 -7.84 16.38 -3.37
C ARG A 224 -8.98 15.69 -4.11
N GLN A 225 -9.56 16.40 -5.07
CA GLN A 225 -10.55 15.87 -6.00
C GLN A 225 -10.06 16.07 -7.44
N PHE A 226 -10.35 15.11 -8.30
CA PHE A 226 -10.09 15.18 -9.74
C PHE A 226 -11.17 14.41 -10.48
N GLY A 227 -11.37 14.73 -11.76
CA GLY A 227 -12.30 14.04 -12.64
C GLY A 227 -11.60 12.99 -13.50
N VAL A 228 -12.32 11.94 -13.86
CA VAL A 228 -11.90 11.00 -14.90
C VAL A 228 -12.99 10.90 -15.97
N VAL A 229 -12.64 11.18 -17.22
CA VAL A 229 -13.57 11.07 -18.35
C VAL A 229 -13.76 9.61 -18.72
N VAL A 230 -15.02 9.20 -18.82
CA VAL A 230 -15.44 7.84 -19.21
C VAL A 230 -16.56 7.92 -20.26
N ASP A 231 -16.67 6.89 -21.09
CA ASP A 231 -17.68 6.82 -22.15
C ASP A 231 -19.02 6.28 -21.60
N ALA A 232 -18.95 5.32 -20.69
CA ALA A 232 -20.12 4.64 -20.17
C ALA A 232 -20.01 4.35 -18.66
N LEU A 233 -21.13 4.45 -17.96
CA LEU A 233 -21.29 4.05 -16.57
C LEU A 233 -21.98 2.68 -16.56
N LEU A 234 -21.31 1.67 -16.01
CA LEU A 234 -21.82 0.29 -15.98
C LEU A 234 -22.36 -0.09 -14.59
N GLY A 235 -22.22 0.81 -13.62
CA GLY A 235 -22.84 0.71 -12.31
C GLY A 235 -21.92 0.12 -11.24
N GLN A 236 -22.51 -0.19 -10.09
CA GLN A 236 -21.82 -0.84 -8.99
C GLN A 236 -21.55 -2.31 -9.32
N HIS A 237 -20.34 -2.77 -9.01
CA HIS A 237 -19.91 -4.15 -9.24
C HIS A 237 -18.96 -4.60 -8.13
N GLN A 238 -19.35 -5.65 -7.41
CA GLN A 238 -18.48 -6.28 -6.42
C GLN A 238 -17.49 -7.20 -7.14
N THR A 239 -16.20 -7.03 -6.88
CA THR A 239 -15.17 -7.70 -7.67
C THR A 239 -13.97 -8.11 -6.85
N VAL A 240 -13.26 -9.12 -7.37
CA VAL A 240 -12.04 -9.65 -6.77
C VAL A 240 -10.82 -8.98 -7.39
N ILE A 241 -9.98 -8.34 -6.57
CA ILE A 241 -8.70 -7.80 -7.03
C ILE A 241 -7.69 -8.93 -7.24
N LYS A 242 -7.28 -9.14 -8.48
CA LYS A 242 -6.10 -9.92 -8.87
C LYS A 242 -4.91 -8.98 -9.07
N PRO A 243 -3.75 -9.24 -8.44
CA PRO A 243 -2.57 -8.43 -8.67
C PRO A 243 -2.09 -8.59 -10.11
N LEU A 244 -1.70 -7.48 -10.74
CA LEU A 244 -1.10 -7.51 -12.06
C LEU A 244 0.29 -8.17 -12.02
N SER A 245 0.61 -8.96 -13.05
CA SER A 245 1.94 -9.56 -13.18
C SER A 245 3.01 -8.48 -13.43
N ARG A 246 4.29 -8.81 -13.16
CA ARG A 246 5.39 -7.84 -13.27
C ARG A 246 5.53 -7.20 -14.66
N MET A 247 5.05 -7.88 -15.71
CA MET A 247 5.04 -7.38 -17.09
C MET A 247 4.18 -6.12 -17.26
N PHE A 248 3.22 -5.87 -16.37
CA PHE A 248 2.29 -4.73 -16.44
C PHE A 248 2.67 -3.58 -15.50
N ARG A 249 3.89 -3.55 -14.93
CA ARG A 249 4.35 -2.44 -14.06
C ARG A 249 4.40 -1.09 -14.77
N SER A 250 4.43 -1.07 -16.10
CA SER A 250 4.42 0.16 -16.92
C SER A 250 3.06 0.85 -16.96
N LEU A 251 1.96 0.17 -16.59
CA LEU A 251 0.62 0.74 -16.57
C LEU A 251 0.47 1.69 -15.38
N ARG A 252 0.63 3.00 -15.65
CA ARG A 252 0.43 4.04 -14.65
C ARG A 252 -1.03 4.08 -14.21
N GLY A 253 -1.28 4.28 -12.93
CA GLY A 253 -2.63 4.46 -12.40
C GLY A 253 -3.45 3.19 -12.23
N ILE A 254 -2.88 1.98 -12.38
CA ILE A 254 -3.60 0.71 -12.18
C ILE A 254 -3.06 -0.03 -10.94
N SER A 255 -3.96 -0.49 -10.07
CA SER A 255 -3.63 -1.25 -8.85
C SER A 255 -3.79 -2.76 -9.01
N GLY A 256 -4.62 -3.20 -9.96
CA GLY A 256 -4.93 -4.62 -10.17
C GLY A 256 -5.83 -4.85 -11.38
N SER A 257 -6.30 -6.08 -11.54
CA SER A 257 -7.33 -6.45 -12.49
C SER A 257 -8.39 -7.34 -11.84
N SER A 258 -9.52 -7.49 -12.51
CA SER A 258 -10.56 -8.46 -12.16
C SER A 258 -11.10 -9.13 -13.41
N ILE A 259 -11.73 -10.29 -13.22
CA ILE A 259 -12.50 -10.98 -14.25
C ILE A 259 -13.98 -10.74 -13.93
N LEU A 260 -14.68 -10.08 -14.85
CA LEU A 260 -16.11 -9.82 -14.73
C LEU A 260 -16.90 -11.12 -14.92
N GLY A 261 -18.18 -11.12 -14.53
CA GLY A 261 -19.07 -12.27 -14.77
C GLY A 261 -19.22 -12.62 -16.26
N SER A 262 -18.95 -11.67 -17.17
CA SER A 262 -18.89 -11.88 -18.62
C SER A 262 -17.62 -12.64 -19.08
N GLY A 263 -16.63 -12.83 -18.21
CA GLY A 263 -15.31 -13.35 -18.57
C GLY A 263 -14.33 -12.27 -19.07
N GLU A 264 -14.81 -11.05 -19.29
CA GLU A 264 -13.96 -9.92 -19.69
C GLU A 264 -13.06 -9.46 -18.53
N VAL A 265 -11.91 -8.90 -18.87
CA VAL A 265 -10.99 -8.33 -17.89
C VAL A 265 -11.32 -6.86 -17.66
N ALA A 266 -11.41 -6.46 -16.40
CA ALA A 266 -11.51 -5.07 -15.99
C ALA A 266 -10.26 -4.65 -15.20
N LEU A 267 -9.70 -3.48 -15.50
CA LEU A 267 -8.55 -2.95 -14.77
C LEU A 267 -9.02 -2.08 -13.60
N ILE A 268 -8.41 -2.26 -12.43
CA ILE A 268 -8.78 -1.54 -11.21
C ILE A 268 -7.82 -0.37 -11.00
N PHE A 269 -8.36 0.83 -10.82
CA PHE A 269 -7.55 2.02 -10.68
C PHE A 269 -6.81 2.12 -9.34
N ASP A 270 -5.59 2.66 -9.39
CA ASP A 270 -4.93 3.30 -8.26
C ASP A 270 -5.26 4.79 -8.30
N VAL A 271 -6.20 5.18 -7.45
CA VAL A 271 -6.71 6.55 -7.34
C VAL A 271 -5.62 7.55 -6.94
N THR A 272 -4.63 7.12 -6.15
CA THR A 272 -3.53 7.99 -5.72
C THR A 272 -2.61 8.28 -6.89
N SER A 273 -2.22 7.24 -7.64
CA SER A 273 -1.41 7.38 -8.84
C SER A 273 -2.12 8.21 -9.92
N LEU A 274 -3.43 8.02 -10.11
CA LEU A 274 -4.23 8.84 -11.03
C LEU A 274 -4.30 10.31 -10.59
N SER A 275 -4.43 10.59 -9.29
CA SER A 275 -4.44 11.97 -8.78
C SER A 275 -3.13 12.71 -9.06
N GLN A 276 -1.99 12.01 -9.01
CA GLN A 276 -0.68 12.59 -9.35
C GLN A 276 -0.58 12.95 -10.84
N LEU A 277 -1.13 12.09 -11.71
CA LEU A 277 -1.22 12.36 -13.15
C LEU A 277 -2.13 13.57 -13.43
N ALA A 278 -3.27 13.67 -12.75
CA ALA A 278 -4.17 14.83 -12.85
C ALA A 278 -3.49 16.14 -12.39
N ALA A 279 -2.59 16.06 -11.41
CA ALA A 279 -1.89 17.22 -10.88
C ALA A 279 -0.76 17.74 -11.81
N GLY A 280 -0.35 16.97 -12.82
CA GLY A 280 0.70 17.35 -13.77
C GLY A 280 2.12 17.30 -13.18
N GLN A 281 2.37 16.53 -12.12
CA GLN A 281 3.74 16.24 -11.71
C GLN A 281 4.30 15.12 -12.61
N PRO A 282 5.31 15.38 -13.45
CA PRO A 282 5.96 14.31 -14.18
C PRO A 282 6.65 13.40 -13.17
N GLY A 283 6.05 12.23 -12.92
CA GLY A 283 6.77 11.12 -12.33
C GLY A 283 7.99 10.83 -13.21
N THR A 284 9.17 11.05 -12.63
CA THR A 284 10.47 10.69 -13.20
C THR A 284 10.41 9.26 -13.69
N HIS A 285 10.40 9.06 -15.02
CA HIS A 285 10.89 7.92 -15.79
C HIS A 285 10.22 7.96 -17.17
N PRO A 286 10.97 8.11 -18.27
CA PRO A 286 10.40 8.12 -19.61
C PRO A 286 9.79 6.75 -19.92
N VAL A 287 8.51 6.74 -20.29
CA VAL A 287 7.88 5.56 -20.89
C VAL A 287 8.41 5.47 -22.31
N ARG A 288 9.23 4.46 -22.58
CA ARG A 288 9.67 4.13 -23.94
C ARG A 288 8.46 3.55 -24.69
N PRO A 289 8.22 3.90 -25.97
CA PRO A 289 7.19 3.26 -26.77
C PRO A 289 7.41 1.73 -26.76
N LEU A 290 6.31 0.96 -26.77
CA LEU A 290 6.38 -0.46 -27.11
C LEU A 290 6.73 -0.56 -28.60
N ASP A 291 8.02 -0.44 -28.92
CA ASP A 291 8.51 -0.74 -30.27
C ASP A 291 8.54 -2.25 -30.47
N SER A 292 7.72 -2.68 -31.43
CA SER A 292 7.89 -3.84 -32.32
C SER A 292 8.63 -5.07 -31.78
N VAL A 293 7.89 -6.16 -31.58
CA VAL A 293 8.44 -7.52 -31.57
C VAL A 293 9.20 -7.75 -32.89
N PRO A 294 10.50 -8.09 -32.87
CA PRO A 294 11.23 -8.42 -34.09
C PRO A 294 10.67 -9.72 -34.68
N PRO A 295 10.62 -9.87 -36.01
CA PRO A 295 10.13 -11.08 -36.64
C PRO A 295 11.07 -12.24 -36.29
N VAL A 296 10.47 -13.32 -35.78
CA VAL A 296 11.15 -14.61 -35.65
C VAL A 296 11.45 -15.08 -37.08
N THR A 297 12.72 -15.07 -37.44
CA THR A 297 13.20 -15.70 -38.68
C THR A 297 13.31 -17.22 -38.43
N PRO A 298 13.08 -18.05 -39.48
CA PRO A 298 12.86 -19.48 -39.36
C PRO A 298 14.10 -20.28 -38.95
#